data_AF-A0A6P3GMJ3-F1
#
_entry.id   AF-A0A6P3GMJ3-F1
#
_cell.length_a   1.000
_cell.length_b   1.000
_cell.length_c   1.000
_cell.angle_alpha   90.00
_cell.angle_beta   90.00
_cell.angle_gamma   90.00
#
_symmetry.space_group_name_H-M   'P 1'
#
loop_
_entity.id
_entity.type
_entity.pdbx_description
1 polymer ?
#
loop_
_entity_poly.entity_id
_entity_poly.type
_entity_poly.pdbx_seq_one_letter_code
_entity_poly.pdbx_strand_id
1 'polypeptide(L)'
;MAAVILERLGALWVQNLRGKLALGLFSSHSILPQSHIHTSASLEISRKWEKKNKIVYPPQLPGEPRRPAEIYHCRRQIKYSKDKMWYLAKLIRGMSIDQALAQLEFSDKKGAQIIKEVLLEAQDMAVRDHNVEFRSNLYIAESTSGRGQYLKRIRYHGRGRFGIMEKVFCHYFVKLVEGPPPPPEAPKTAVTHAKEYIQELRNRTIIHTL
;
A
#
# COMPACT_ATOMS: atom_id res chain seq x y z
N MET A 1 -66.21 -3.16 -12.49
CA MET A 1 -66.82 -4.33 -13.16
C MET A 1 -65.95 -5.54 -12.81
N ALA A 2 -66.12 -6.13 -11.61
CA ALA A 2 -66.95 -7.32 -11.35
C ALA A 2 -66.33 -8.59 -12.02
N ALA A 3 -66.14 -9.76 -11.42
CA ALA A 3 -66.49 -10.38 -10.13
C ALA A 3 -65.55 -11.61 -9.96
N VAL A 4 -64.97 -11.92 -8.79
CA VAL A 4 -65.43 -12.83 -7.72
C VAL A 4 -65.70 -14.29 -8.15
N ILE A 5 -65.05 -15.24 -7.46
CA ILE A 5 -65.52 -16.51 -6.84
C ILE A 5 -64.22 -17.32 -6.51
N LEU A 6 -63.77 -17.64 -5.29
CA LEU A 6 -64.33 -17.95 -3.95
C LEU A 6 -64.65 -19.44 -3.74
N GLU A 7 -63.74 -20.18 -3.08
CA GLU A 7 -64.03 -21.26 -2.10
C GLU A 7 -62.89 -21.20 -1.03
N ARG A 8 -63.11 -20.90 0.27
CA ARG A 8 -63.81 -21.63 1.37
C ARG A 8 -63.14 -22.99 1.67
N LEU A 9 -62.85 -23.45 2.89
CA LEU A 9 -63.11 -23.12 4.31
C LEU A 9 -62.13 -23.98 5.16
N GLY A 10 -61.49 -23.50 6.23
CA GLY A 10 -61.90 -23.70 7.64
C GLY A 10 -60.70 -24.29 8.44
N ALA A 11 -60.13 -23.63 9.47
CA ALA A 11 -60.60 -23.50 10.86
C ALA A 11 -60.85 -24.88 11.52
N LEU A 12 -60.45 -25.25 12.73
CA LEU A 12 -59.85 -24.67 13.94
C LEU A 12 -59.74 -25.89 14.89
N TRP A 13 -58.72 -26.01 15.76
CA TRP A 13 -58.95 -26.21 17.20
C TRP A 13 -57.65 -26.31 18.00
N VAL A 14 -57.81 -25.84 19.23
CA VAL A 14 -56.89 -25.53 20.33
C VAL A 14 -57.21 -26.58 21.42
N GLN A 15 -56.35 -27.11 22.31
CA GLN A 15 -55.81 -26.50 23.53
C GLN A 15 -55.19 -27.62 24.43
N ASN A 16 -54.07 -27.31 25.10
CA ASN A 16 -53.81 -27.50 26.56
C ASN A 16 -53.70 -28.89 27.25
N LEU A 17 -52.58 -29.17 27.97
CA LEU A 17 -52.36 -28.93 29.43
C LEU A 17 -51.19 -29.75 30.04
N ARG A 18 -50.36 -29.06 30.87
CA ARG A 18 -49.63 -29.46 32.12
C ARG A 18 -48.79 -30.77 32.15
N GLY A 19 -47.60 -30.85 32.74
CA GLY A 19 -46.82 -29.97 33.62
C GLY A 19 -45.79 -30.79 34.44
N LYS A 20 -44.99 -30.07 35.24
CA LYS A 20 -44.16 -30.45 36.41
C LYS A 20 -42.62 -30.40 36.31
N LEU A 21 -42.13 -29.52 37.18
CA LEU A 21 -40.80 -29.23 37.73
C LEU A 21 -39.92 -30.43 38.10
N ALA A 22 -38.61 -30.27 37.93
CA ALA A 22 -37.60 -30.74 38.87
C ALA A 22 -36.33 -29.86 38.80
N LEU A 23 -35.86 -29.45 39.99
CA LEU A 23 -34.61 -28.72 40.21
C LEU A 23 -33.39 -29.61 39.93
N GLY A 24 -32.35 -29.04 39.32
CA GLY A 24 -31.03 -29.65 39.21
C GLY A 24 -29.95 -28.57 39.20
N LEU A 25 -29.31 -28.35 40.35
CA LEU A 25 -28.12 -27.52 40.51
C LEU A 25 -26.94 -28.18 39.78
N PHE A 26 -26.51 -27.62 38.65
CA PHE A 26 -25.20 -27.94 38.08
C PHE A 26 -24.22 -26.83 38.47
N SER A 27 -23.25 -27.18 39.32
CA SER A 27 -22.14 -26.29 39.66
C SER A 27 -21.33 -26.01 38.39
N SER A 28 -21.34 -24.77 37.92
CA SER A 28 -20.42 -24.31 36.89
C SER A 28 -19.04 -24.14 37.51
N HIS A 29 -18.23 -25.20 37.48
CA HIS A 29 -16.78 -25.03 37.59
C HIS A 29 -16.33 -24.26 36.35
N SER A 30 -16.00 -22.98 36.54
CA SER A 30 -15.35 -22.16 35.55
C SER A 30 -13.93 -22.68 35.30
N ILE A 31 -13.81 -23.67 34.43
CA ILE A 31 -12.53 -24.00 33.80
C ILE A 31 -12.20 -22.81 32.89
N LEU A 32 -11.43 -21.86 33.41
CA LEU A 32 -10.79 -20.86 32.57
C LEU A 32 -9.87 -21.61 31.59
N PRO A 33 -10.04 -21.50 30.27
CA PRO A 33 -9.07 -22.05 29.35
C PRO A 33 -7.82 -21.17 29.43
N GLN A 34 -6.80 -21.63 30.16
CA GLN A 34 -5.42 -21.20 29.92
C GLN A 34 -5.01 -21.70 28.54
N SER A 35 -5.33 -20.92 27.52
CA SER A 35 -4.70 -21.06 26.21
C SER A 35 -4.23 -19.70 25.73
N HIS A 36 -3.18 -19.19 26.38
CA HIS A 36 -2.23 -18.32 25.70
C HIS A 36 -1.43 -19.15 24.69
N ILE A 37 -2.14 -19.78 23.73
CA ILE A 37 -1.51 -20.22 22.50
C ILE A 37 -1.29 -18.92 21.74
N HIS A 38 -0.11 -18.33 21.94
CA HIS A 38 0.44 -17.41 20.96
C HIS A 38 0.68 -18.24 19.70
N THR A 39 -0.36 -18.39 18.87
CA THR A 39 -0.18 -18.62 17.45
C THR A 39 0.61 -17.42 16.97
N SER A 40 1.94 -17.57 16.93
CA SER A 40 2.77 -16.78 16.05
C SER A 40 2.38 -17.19 14.63
N ALA A 41 1.19 -16.75 14.19
CA ALA A 41 0.90 -16.69 12.78
C ALA A 41 2.12 -15.99 12.19
N SER A 42 2.90 -16.72 11.39
CA SER A 42 3.98 -16.14 10.63
C SER A 42 3.32 -15.01 9.87
N LEU A 43 3.50 -13.76 10.32
CA LEU A 43 3.06 -12.60 9.58
C LEU A 43 3.69 -12.79 8.22
N GLU A 44 2.91 -13.18 7.22
CA GLU A 44 3.42 -13.31 5.87
C GLU A 44 3.90 -11.91 5.49
N ILE A 45 5.20 -11.69 5.64
CA ILE A 45 5.86 -10.46 5.23
C ILE A 45 5.68 -10.47 3.72
N SER A 46 4.64 -9.82 3.22
CA SER A 46 4.27 -9.97 1.82
C SER A 46 5.41 -9.39 0.97
N ARG A 47 6.17 -10.28 0.32
CA ARG A 47 7.28 -9.95 -0.57
C ARG A 47 6.77 -9.69 -1.99
N LYS A 48 5.76 -8.83 -2.09
CA LYS A 48 5.08 -8.53 -3.36
C LYS A 48 5.98 -7.74 -4.31
N TRP A 49 6.84 -6.86 -3.78
CA TRP A 49 7.71 -6.00 -4.59
C TRP A 49 8.70 -6.81 -5.42
N GLU A 50 9.37 -7.77 -4.78
CA GLU A 50 10.35 -8.65 -5.40
C GLU A 50 9.70 -9.61 -6.42
N LYS A 51 8.43 -9.96 -6.22
CA LYS A 51 7.66 -10.79 -7.16
C LYS A 51 7.32 -10.03 -8.46
N LYS A 52 7.31 -8.70 -8.47
CA LYS A 52 6.99 -7.91 -9.67
C LYS A 52 8.01 -8.10 -10.80
N ASN A 53 9.29 -8.31 -10.49
CA ASN A 53 10.32 -8.58 -11.49
C ASN A 53 10.16 -9.96 -12.17
N LYS A 54 9.32 -10.85 -11.62
CA LYS A 54 9.07 -12.18 -12.20
C LYS A 54 7.91 -12.17 -13.20
N ILE A 55 7.29 -11.02 -13.43
CA ILE A 55 6.18 -10.88 -14.38
C ILE A 55 6.78 -10.95 -15.79
N VAL A 56 6.34 -11.95 -16.56
CA VAL A 56 6.71 -12.12 -17.97
C VAL A 56 5.55 -11.65 -18.83
N TYR A 57 5.81 -10.69 -19.70
CA TYR A 57 4.83 -10.17 -20.63
C TYR A 57 4.79 -10.99 -21.93
N PRO A 58 3.65 -11.02 -22.65
CA PRO A 58 3.61 -11.62 -23.98
C PRO A 58 4.52 -10.84 -24.97
N PRO A 59 4.97 -11.52 -26.04
CA PRO A 59 5.78 -10.89 -27.08
C PRO A 59 4.99 -9.76 -27.78
N GLN A 60 5.69 -8.70 -28.16
CA GLN A 60 5.08 -7.56 -28.85
C GLN A 60 4.88 -7.86 -30.34
N LEU A 61 3.82 -7.31 -30.92
CA LEU A 61 3.57 -7.38 -32.36
C LEU A 61 4.41 -6.33 -33.12
N PRO A 62 4.75 -6.57 -34.39
CA PRO A 62 5.34 -5.55 -35.25
C PRO A 62 4.40 -4.33 -35.37
N GLY A 63 4.88 -3.13 -35.03
CA GLY A 63 4.11 -1.89 -35.07
C GLY A 63 3.60 -1.39 -33.72
N GLU A 64 3.68 -2.19 -32.66
CA GLU A 64 3.46 -1.70 -31.30
C GLU A 64 4.62 -0.79 -30.84
N PRO A 65 4.35 0.22 -30.00
CA PRO A 65 5.41 1.02 -29.42
C PRO A 65 6.31 0.17 -28.52
N ARG A 66 7.59 0.54 -28.43
CA ARG A 66 8.54 -0.10 -27.54
C ARG A 66 8.06 0.04 -26.10
N ARG A 67 7.87 -1.08 -25.41
CA ARG A 67 7.55 -1.09 -23.98
C ARG A 67 8.81 -0.79 -23.17
N PRO A 68 8.80 0.21 -22.27
CA PRO A 68 9.95 0.48 -21.40
C PRO A 68 10.11 -0.64 -20.37
N ALA A 69 11.34 -1.01 -20.04
CA ALA A 69 11.61 -1.94 -18.95
C ALA A 69 11.26 -1.31 -17.59
N GLU A 70 10.56 -2.07 -16.75
CA GLU A 70 10.28 -1.70 -15.36
C GLU A 70 11.13 -2.56 -14.42
N ILE A 71 11.88 -1.94 -13.53
CA ILE A 71 12.73 -2.63 -12.57
C ILE A 71 12.29 -2.28 -11.14
N TYR A 72 11.91 -3.30 -10.38
CA TYR A 72 11.51 -3.16 -8.98
C TYR A 72 12.64 -3.62 -8.06
N HIS A 73 13.13 -2.75 -7.19
CA HIS A 73 14.10 -3.14 -6.16
C HIS A 73 13.73 -2.60 -4.79
N CYS A 74 14.10 -3.31 -3.72
CA CYS A 74 13.83 -2.87 -2.37
C CYS A 74 14.83 -3.42 -1.35
N ARG A 75 14.96 -2.70 -0.22
CA ARG A 75 15.75 -3.15 0.92
C ARG A 75 14.90 -3.18 2.18
N ARG A 76 14.96 -4.31 2.88
CA ARG A 76 14.14 -4.59 4.07
C ARG A 76 14.92 -4.39 5.37
N GLN A 77 14.17 -4.22 6.46
CA GLN A 77 14.64 -4.07 7.84
C GLN A 77 15.75 -3.04 8.04
N ILE A 78 15.61 -1.87 7.42
CA ILE A 78 16.55 -0.76 7.55
C ILE A 78 16.37 -0.12 8.93
N LYS A 79 17.46 0.05 9.68
CA LYS A 79 17.42 0.77 10.96
C LYS A 79 17.37 2.29 10.74
N TYR A 80 16.17 2.78 10.40
CA TYR A 80 15.88 4.19 10.19
C TYR A 80 14.38 4.50 10.35
N SER A 81 14.02 5.78 10.44
CA SER A 81 12.62 6.22 10.49
C SER A 81 12.01 6.23 9.09
N LYS A 82 10.78 5.74 8.95
CA LYS A 82 10.04 5.77 7.68
C LYS A 82 9.82 7.20 7.18
N ASP A 83 9.51 8.15 8.06
CA ASP A 83 9.14 9.51 7.65
C ASP A 83 10.35 10.28 7.13
N LYS A 84 11.51 10.11 7.79
CA LYS A 84 12.78 10.67 7.30
C LYS A 84 13.20 10.05 5.97
N MET A 85 12.93 8.75 5.79
CA MET A 85 13.18 8.06 4.52
C MET A 85 12.24 8.56 3.43
N TRP A 86 10.97 8.84 3.75
CA TRP A 86 9.99 9.37 2.80
C TRP A 86 10.42 10.72 2.21
N TYR A 87 10.99 11.63 3.01
CA TYR A 87 11.51 12.90 2.49
C TYR A 87 12.61 12.70 1.45
N LEU A 88 13.53 11.76 1.68
CA LEU A 88 14.56 11.42 0.71
C LEU A 88 13.98 10.75 -0.53
N ALA A 89 13.03 9.84 -0.35
CA ALA A 89 12.33 9.19 -1.46
C ALA A 89 11.59 10.21 -2.33
N LYS A 90 10.91 11.18 -1.70
CA LYS A 90 10.18 12.25 -2.39
C LYS A 90 11.13 13.19 -3.13
N LEU A 91 12.30 13.48 -2.57
CA LEU A 91 13.33 14.30 -3.21
C LEU A 91 13.76 13.73 -4.56
N ILE A 92 14.07 12.44 -4.62
CA ILE A 92 14.59 11.78 -5.84
C ILE A 92 13.50 11.33 -6.82
N ARG A 93 12.22 11.50 -6.48
CA ARG A 93 11.11 11.03 -7.33
C ARG A 93 11.03 11.88 -8.60
N GLY A 94 11.01 11.22 -9.77
CA GLY A 94 10.96 11.88 -11.07
C GLY A 94 12.32 12.39 -11.57
N MET A 95 13.39 12.25 -10.80
CA MET A 95 14.75 12.56 -11.26
C MET A 95 15.31 11.41 -12.12
N SER A 96 16.29 11.73 -12.97
CA SER A 96 17.15 10.71 -13.59
C SER A 96 18.02 10.02 -12.53
N ILE A 97 18.48 8.81 -12.84
CA ILE A 97 19.30 8.04 -11.91
C ILE A 97 20.60 8.76 -11.55
N ASP A 98 21.27 9.37 -12.52
CA ASP A 98 22.54 10.07 -12.31
C ASP A 98 22.36 11.32 -11.45
N GLN A 99 21.30 12.09 -11.70
CA GLN A 99 20.95 13.24 -10.88
C GLN A 99 20.65 12.83 -9.44
N ALA A 100 19.89 11.74 -9.25
CA ALA A 100 19.58 11.23 -7.92
C ALA A 100 20.84 10.76 -7.18
N LEU A 101 21.76 10.06 -7.84
CA LEU A 101 23.03 9.63 -7.24
C LEU A 101 23.88 10.82 -6.80
N ALA A 102 23.98 11.86 -7.65
CA ALA A 102 24.71 13.08 -7.31
C ALA A 102 24.09 13.80 -6.10
N GLN A 103 22.76 13.91 -6.03
CA GLN A 103 22.09 14.53 -4.88
C GLN A 103 22.27 13.73 -3.58
N LEU A 104 22.26 12.40 -3.65
CA LEU A 104 22.42 11.54 -2.49
C LEU A 104 23.85 11.47 -1.98
N GLU A 105 24.84 11.67 -2.86
CA GLU A 105 26.26 11.68 -2.51
C GLU A 105 26.63 12.82 -1.55
N PHE A 106 26.05 14.00 -1.76
CA PHE A 106 26.30 15.18 -0.91
C PHE A 106 25.27 15.35 0.21
N SER A 107 24.41 14.37 0.45
CA SER A 107 23.43 14.46 1.53
C SER A 107 23.97 13.87 2.83
N ASP A 108 24.04 14.69 3.89
CA ASP A 108 24.51 14.28 5.22
C ASP A 108 23.62 13.25 5.93
N LYS A 109 22.48 12.90 5.35
CA LYS A 109 21.51 12.00 5.99
C LYS A 109 21.99 10.56 5.87
N LYS A 110 22.01 9.82 6.98
CA LYS A 110 22.24 8.36 7.00
C LYS A 110 21.43 7.59 5.95
N GLY A 111 20.17 8.00 5.73
CA GLY A 111 19.30 7.35 4.74
C GLY A 111 19.80 7.50 3.29
N ALA A 112 20.57 8.55 2.99
CA ALA A 112 21.03 8.83 1.63
C ALA A 112 22.05 7.81 1.15
N GLN A 113 23.01 7.42 2.01
CA GLN A 113 23.96 6.35 1.72
C GLN A 113 23.25 5.02 1.41
N ILE A 114 22.23 4.68 2.21
CA ILE A 114 21.45 3.45 2.03
C ILE A 114 20.68 3.49 0.71
N ILE A 115 20.07 4.62 0.34
CA ILE A 115 19.37 4.76 -0.93
C ILE A 115 20.35 4.71 -2.10
N LYS A 116 21.53 5.35 -2.00
CA LYS A 116 22.59 5.31 -3.02
C LYS A 116 22.99 3.86 -3.32
N GLU A 117 23.24 3.06 -2.29
CA GLU A 117 23.52 1.62 -2.44
C GLU A 117 22.38 0.89 -3.16
N VAL A 118 21.13 1.11 -2.75
CA VAL A 118 19.96 0.47 -3.37
C VAL A 118 19.80 0.89 -4.85
N LEU A 119 20.07 2.14 -5.19
CA LEU A 119 20.00 2.60 -6.59
C LEU A 119 21.09 1.96 -7.44
N LEU A 120 22.32 1.86 -6.92
CA LEU A 120 23.42 1.19 -7.63
C LEU A 120 23.12 -0.30 -7.85
N GLU A 121 22.65 -1.00 -6.83
CA GLU A 121 22.22 -2.41 -6.95
C GLU A 121 21.10 -2.58 -7.99
N ALA A 122 20.09 -1.71 -7.97
CA ALA A 122 18.98 -1.75 -8.91
C ALA A 122 19.45 -1.48 -10.36
N GLN A 123 20.41 -0.58 -10.52
CA GLN A 123 21.01 -0.25 -11.81
C GLN A 123 21.81 -1.42 -12.37
N ASP A 124 22.62 -2.08 -11.52
CA ASP A 124 23.38 -3.27 -11.91
C ASP A 124 22.46 -4.46 -12.23
N MET A 125 21.34 -4.61 -11.53
CA MET A 125 20.30 -5.60 -11.84
C MET A 125 19.56 -5.30 -13.15
N ALA A 126 19.35 -4.01 -13.47
CA ALA A 126 18.70 -3.62 -14.71
C ALA A 126 19.54 -4.02 -15.93
N VAL A 127 20.85 -3.75 -15.88
CA VAL A 127 21.78 -4.09 -16.96
C VAL A 127 21.99 -5.60 -17.07
N ARG A 128 22.22 -6.30 -15.94
CA ARG A 128 22.54 -7.73 -15.97
C ARG A 128 21.34 -8.63 -16.23
N ASP A 129 20.20 -8.38 -15.59
CA ASP A 129 19.08 -9.32 -15.56
C ASP A 129 17.90 -8.87 -16.43
N HIS A 130 17.67 -7.56 -16.57
CA HIS A 130 16.49 -7.01 -17.26
C HIS A 130 16.78 -6.51 -18.68
N ASN A 131 17.98 -6.81 -19.21
CA ASN A 131 18.42 -6.50 -20.57
C ASN A 131 18.31 -5.00 -20.94
N VAL A 132 18.73 -4.12 -20.03
CA VAL A 132 18.84 -2.68 -20.27
C VAL A 132 20.25 -2.35 -20.77
N GLU A 133 20.37 -1.76 -21.95
CA GLU A 133 21.65 -1.39 -22.55
C GLU A 133 22.29 -0.17 -21.87
N PHE A 134 21.53 0.91 -21.72
CA PHE A 134 22.03 2.18 -21.22
C PHE A 134 21.78 2.36 -19.73
N ARG A 135 22.88 2.35 -18.97
CA ARG A 135 22.88 2.57 -17.51
C ARG A 135 22.27 3.91 -17.08
N SER A 136 22.47 4.96 -17.86
CA SER A 136 22.01 6.33 -17.58
C SER A 136 20.56 6.60 -18.04
N ASN A 137 20.03 5.78 -18.96
CA ASN A 137 18.68 5.93 -19.51
C ASN A 137 17.61 5.32 -18.58
N LEU A 138 17.71 5.64 -17.29
CA LEU A 138 16.81 5.19 -16.25
C LEU A 138 16.38 6.39 -15.40
N TYR A 139 15.10 6.44 -15.08
CA TYR A 139 14.56 7.43 -14.15
C TYR A 139 13.75 6.78 -13.03
N ILE A 140 13.62 7.49 -11.92
CA ILE A 140 12.93 7.01 -10.73
C ILE A 140 11.43 7.34 -10.88
N ALA A 141 10.63 6.35 -11.28
CA ALA A 141 9.19 6.51 -11.42
C ALA A 141 8.47 6.50 -10.07
N GLU A 142 8.79 5.52 -9.22
CA GLU A 142 8.21 5.41 -7.88
C GLU A 142 9.30 5.22 -6.84
N SER A 143 9.17 5.95 -5.73
CA SER A 143 10.07 5.88 -4.59
C SER A 143 9.25 6.03 -3.32
N THR A 144 9.23 5.01 -2.48
CA THR A 144 8.42 5.01 -1.25
C THR A 144 9.14 4.34 -0.10
N SER A 145 8.69 4.64 1.11
CA SER A 145 9.20 4.06 2.34
C SER A 145 8.07 3.43 3.15
N GLY A 146 8.27 2.20 3.61
CA GLY A 146 7.31 1.46 4.43
C GLY A 146 7.75 1.29 5.88
N ARG A 147 6.78 1.01 6.77
CA ARG A 147 7.05 0.59 8.15
C ARG A 147 7.61 -0.83 8.15
N GLY A 148 8.71 -1.06 8.87
CA GLY A 148 9.26 -2.39 9.13
C GLY A 148 8.67 -3.05 10.37
N GLN A 149 9.32 -4.13 10.84
CA GLN A 149 8.93 -4.77 12.09
C GLN A 149 9.50 -3.98 13.27
N TYR A 150 8.63 -3.46 14.14
CA TYR A 150 9.07 -2.67 15.29
C TYR A 150 9.19 -3.55 16.52
N LEU A 151 10.24 -3.34 17.31
CA LEU A 151 10.40 -4.01 18.59
C LEU A 151 10.04 -3.06 19.72
N LYS A 152 9.29 -3.52 20.72
CA LYS A 152 8.96 -2.72 21.91
C LYS A 152 10.07 -2.84 22.97
N ARG A 153 10.34 -1.75 23.68
CA ARG A 153 11.27 -1.64 24.81
C ARG A 153 10.64 -0.73 25.87
N ILE A 154 11.10 -0.83 27.11
CA ILE A 154 10.60 0.00 28.21
C ILE A 154 11.51 1.23 28.33
N ARG A 155 10.91 2.41 28.47
CA ARG A 155 11.59 3.65 28.87
C ARG A 155 11.15 4.00 30.28
N TYR A 156 12.06 3.89 31.24
CA TYR A 156 11.78 4.26 32.62
C TYR A 156 11.68 5.78 32.77
N HIS A 157 10.71 6.23 33.56
CA HIS A 157 10.48 7.63 33.92
C HIS A 157 10.43 7.78 35.45
N GLY A 158 10.45 9.02 35.94
CA GLY A 158 10.30 9.30 37.37
C GLY A 158 8.93 8.88 37.92
N ARG A 159 8.81 8.87 39.26
CA ARG A 159 7.56 8.55 39.99
C ARG A 159 6.98 7.17 39.67
N GLY A 160 7.84 6.16 39.44
CA GLY A 160 7.42 4.78 39.15
C GLY A 160 6.68 4.61 37.81
N ARG A 161 6.77 5.58 36.88
CA ARG A 161 6.12 5.52 35.56
C ARG A 161 7.07 4.93 34.51
N PHE A 162 6.50 4.32 33.47
CA PHE A 162 7.24 3.89 32.30
C PHE A 162 6.46 4.11 31.01
N GLY A 163 7.17 4.34 29.92
CA GLY A 163 6.63 4.45 28.57
C GLY A 163 7.10 3.29 27.70
N ILE A 164 6.34 2.96 26.66
CA ILE A 164 6.75 1.95 25.67
C ILE A 164 7.52 2.67 24.56
N MET A 165 8.82 2.40 24.46
CA MET A 165 9.69 2.85 23.38
C MET A 165 9.69 1.84 22.23
N GLU A 166 9.46 2.29 21.02
CA GLU A 166 9.56 1.43 19.83
C GLU A 166 10.92 1.57 19.16
N LYS A 167 11.60 0.44 18.93
CA LYS A 167 12.75 0.35 18.03
C LYS A 167 12.21 0.33 16.61
N VAL A 168 12.17 1.52 16.02
CA VAL A 168 11.70 1.77 14.66
C VAL A 168 12.63 1.14 13.62
N PHE A 169 12.04 0.51 12.60
CA PHE A 169 12.68 0.00 11.39
C PHE A 169 11.85 0.39 10.16
N CYS A 170 12.45 0.51 9.00
CA CYS A 170 11.72 0.82 7.78
C CYS A 170 12.15 -0.08 6.61
N HIS A 171 11.41 0.06 5.52
CA HIS A 171 11.72 -0.53 4.22
C HIS A 171 11.78 0.59 3.20
N TYR A 172 12.62 0.42 2.19
CA TYR A 172 12.72 1.36 1.08
C TYR A 172 12.44 0.62 -0.23
N PHE A 173 11.58 1.19 -1.07
CA PHE A 173 11.13 0.62 -2.33
C PHE A 173 11.38 1.63 -3.45
N VAL A 174 11.92 1.14 -4.57
CA VAL A 174 12.19 1.93 -5.76
C VAL A 174 11.74 1.18 -7.02
N LYS A 175 11.10 1.90 -7.94
CA LYS A 175 10.77 1.47 -9.29
C LYS A 175 11.56 2.35 -10.27
N LEU A 176 12.48 1.73 -11.00
CA LEU A 176 13.16 2.37 -12.13
C LEU A 176 12.40 2.04 -13.41
N VAL A 177 12.33 3.00 -14.31
CA VAL A 177 11.74 2.83 -15.64
C VAL A 177 12.76 3.28 -16.67
N GLU A 178 12.86 2.50 -17.75
CA GLU A 178 13.68 2.80 -18.91
C GLU A 178 13.14 4.03 -19.67
N GLY A 179 14.06 4.92 -20.03
CA GLY A 179 13.76 6.13 -20.79
C GLY A 179 14.22 7.41 -20.09
N PRO A 180 14.06 8.56 -20.78
CA PRO A 180 14.31 9.86 -20.17
C PRO A 180 13.25 10.16 -19.10
N PRO A 181 13.59 10.94 -18.06
CA PRO A 181 12.60 11.38 -17.08
C PRO A 181 11.49 12.20 -17.76
N PRO A 182 10.21 11.98 -17.40
CA PRO A 182 9.13 12.76 -17.97
C PRO A 182 9.28 14.23 -17.57
N PRO A 183 8.97 15.18 -18.48
CA PRO A 183 9.02 16.60 -18.14
C PRO A 183 8.02 16.89 -17.02
N PRO A 184 8.34 17.81 -16.09
CA PRO A 184 7.40 18.23 -15.08
C PRO A 184 6.18 18.89 -15.74
N GLU A 185 5.00 18.65 -15.18
CA GLU A 185 3.78 19.29 -15.63
C GLU A 185 3.90 20.81 -15.45
N ALA A 186 3.72 21.54 -16.55
CA ALA A 186 3.74 22.99 -16.52
C ALA A 186 2.60 23.53 -15.65
N PRO A 187 2.81 24.62 -14.91
CA PRO A 187 1.72 25.27 -14.18
C PRO A 187 0.63 25.70 -15.16
N LYS A 188 -0.62 25.53 -14.74
CA LYS A 188 -1.78 25.94 -15.54
C LYS A 188 -1.71 27.44 -15.83
N THR A 189 -1.96 27.82 -17.07
CA THR A 189 -2.01 29.21 -17.51
C THR A 189 -3.40 29.82 -17.23
N ALA A 190 -3.49 31.15 -17.21
CA ALA A 190 -4.77 31.85 -17.09
C ALA A 190 -5.77 31.43 -18.18
N VAL A 191 -5.28 31.16 -19.40
CA VAL A 191 -6.12 30.68 -20.52
C VAL A 191 -6.68 29.30 -20.22
N THR A 192 -5.88 28.39 -19.65
CA THR A 192 -6.39 27.07 -19.25
C THR A 192 -7.42 27.18 -18.13
N HIS A 193 -7.21 28.04 -17.14
CA HIS A 193 -8.20 28.30 -16.08
C HIS A 193 -9.50 28.88 -16.64
N ALA A 194 -9.43 29.83 -17.57
CA ALA A 194 -10.60 30.41 -18.21
C ALA A 194 -11.37 29.35 -19.02
N LYS A 195 -10.67 28.48 -19.76
CA LYS A 195 -11.30 27.36 -20.50
C LYS A 195 -11.97 26.37 -19.56
N GLU A 196 -11.31 25.97 -18.47
CA GLU A 196 -11.87 25.08 -17.44
C GLU A 196 -13.14 25.68 -16.85
N TYR A 197 -13.11 26.95 -16.45
CA TYR A 197 -14.28 27.66 -15.92
C TYR A 197 -15.43 27.75 -16.93
N ILE A 198 -15.13 28.09 -18.20
CA ILE A 198 -16.15 28.10 -19.27
C ILE A 198 -16.73 26.70 -19.48
N GLN A 199 -15.91 25.66 -19.40
CA GLN A 199 -16.36 24.27 -19.54
C GLN A 199 -17.28 23.86 -18.38
N GLU A 200 -16.95 24.24 -17.14
CA GLU A 200 -17.82 24.04 -15.98
C GLU A 200 -19.17 24.73 -16.16
N LEU A 201 -19.18 25.99 -16.64
CA LEU A 201 -20.40 26.73 -16.92
C LEU A 201 -21.23 26.11 -18.06
N ARG A 202 -20.60 25.47 -19.04
CA ARG A 202 -21.28 24.76 -20.14
C ARG A 202 -21.85 23.42 -19.70
N ASN A 203 -21.16 22.72 -18.81
CA ASN A 203 -21.54 21.40 -18.32
C ASN A 203 -22.69 21.46 -17.29
N ARG A 204 -23.13 22.65 -16.86
CA ARG A 204 -24.26 22.78 -15.92
C ARG A 204 -25.56 22.36 -16.60
N THR A 205 -26.27 21.42 -15.98
CA THR A 205 -27.61 21.01 -16.38
C THR A 205 -28.64 21.56 -15.39
N ILE A 206 -29.91 21.63 -15.77
CA ILE A 206 -30.96 22.03 -14.84
C ILE A 206 -31.11 20.93 -13.78
N ILE A 207 -31.01 21.31 -12.51
CA ILE A 207 -31.10 20.38 -11.40
C ILE A 207 -32.58 20.24 -11.03
N HIS A 208 -33.03 19.02 -10.72
CA HIS A 208 -34.40 18.70 -10.29
C HIS A 208 -35.51 18.87 -11.34
N THR A 209 -35.17 18.84 -12.63
CA THR A 209 -36.14 18.70 -13.72
C THR A 209 -35.57 17.82 -14.83
N LEU A 210 -36.46 17.18 -15.57
CA LEU A 210 -36.14 16.49 -16.83
C LEU A 210 -35.83 17.50 -17.93
#